data_AF-A0A1A3NVP2-F1
#
_entry.id   AF-A0A1A3NVP2-F1
#
_cell.length_a   1.000
_cell.length_b   1.000
_cell.length_c   1.000
_cell.angle_alpha   90.00
_cell.angle_beta   90.00
_cell.angle_gamma   90.00
#
_symmetry.space_group_name_H-M   'P 1'
#
loop_
_entity.id
_entity.type
_entity.pdbx_description
1 polymer ?
#
loop_
_entity_poly.entity_id
_entity_poly.type
_entity_poly.pdbx_seq_one_letter_code
_entity_poly.pdbx_strand_id
1 'polypeptide(L)'
;MKYTVDTEELADWADQLRNFDARAEHVLADVDALVAKLQLDWEGQAAIAQQQNHEQWVADLKTMREAVAEIQQRAARAHKNYETIVATNQRMWNW
;
A
#
# COMPACT_ATOMS: atom_id res chain seq x y z
N MET A 1 25.17 7.75 -13.55
CA MET A 1 23.85 7.14 -13.28
C MET A 1 23.56 7.29 -11.80
N LYS A 2 22.61 8.15 -11.43
CA LYS A 2 22.16 8.31 -10.04
C LYS A 2 20.83 7.57 -9.94
N TYR A 3 20.85 6.33 -9.44
CA TYR A 3 19.63 5.59 -9.13
C TYR A 3 19.07 6.19 -7.83
N THR A 4 18.42 7.34 -7.95
CA THR A 4 17.60 7.88 -6.87
C THR A 4 16.22 7.31 -7.12
N VAL A 5 15.83 6.31 -6.33
CA VAL A 5 14.43 5.94 -6.21
C VAL A 5 13.68 7.22 -5.86
N ASP A 6 12.77 7.63 -6.73
CA ASP A 6 12.02 8.86 -6.55
C ASP A 6 11.05 8.65 -5.39
N THR A 7 11.31 9.34 -4.29
CA THR A 7 10.49 9.25 -3.09
C THR A 7 9.08 9.77 -3.34
N GLU A 8 8.90 10.64 -4.34
CA GLU A 8 7.60 11.15 -4.76
C GLU A 8 6.82 10.07 -5.52
N GLU A 9 7.46 9.36 -6.46
CA GLU A 9 6.85 8.24 -7.20
C GLU A 9 6.41 7.10 -6.25
N LEU A 10 7.19 6.81 -5.21
CA LEU A 10 6.81 5.85 -4.18
C LEU A 10 5.63 6.32 -3.31
N ALA A 11 5.51 7.63 -3.07
CA ALA A 11 4.38 8.19 -2.34
C ALA A 11 3.10 8.13 -3.18
N ASP A 12 3.20 8.47 -4.45
CA ASP A 12 2.09 8.39 -5.40
C ASP A 12 1.59 6.95 -5.57
N TRP A 13 2.50 5.99 -5.66
CA TRP A 13 2.12 4.58 -5.73
C TRP A 13 1.43 4.08 -4.45
N ALA A 14 1.89 4.52 -3.28
CA ALA A 14 1.22 4.21 -2.01
C ALA A 14 -0.22 4.74 -1.97
N ASP A 15 -0.42 5.95 -2.48
CA ASP A 15 -1.74 6.59 -2.55
C ASP A 15 -2.66 5.91 -3.57
N GLN A 16 -2.13 5.46 -4.70
CA GLN A 16 -2.88 4.64 -5.65
C GLN A 16 -3.33 3.32 -5.03
N LEU A 17 -2.46 2.65 -4.27
CA LEU A 17 -2.77 1.39 -3.59
C LEU A 17 -3.88 1.59 -2.55
N ARG A 18 -3.82 2.67 -1.76
CA ARG A 18 -4.87 3.05 -0.79
C ARG A 18 -6.21 3.31 -1.47
N ASN A 19 -6.21 3.99 -2.61
CA ASN A 19 -7.44 4.28 -3.35
C ASN A 19 -8.05 3.04 -4.02
N PHE A 20 -7.20 2.14 -4.53
CA PHE A 20 -7.64 0.86 -5.07
C PHE A 20 -8.34 0.03 -3.99
N ASP A 21 -7.72 -0.03 -2.81
CA ASP A 21 -8.22 -0.73 -1.64
C ASP A 21 -9.61 -0.24 -1.20
N ALA A 22 -9.76 1.05 -0.96
CA ALA A 22 -11.04 1.64 -0.56
C ALA A 22 -12.19 1.35 -1.57
N ARG A 23 -11.86 1.26 -2.87
CA ARG A 23 -12.83 0.89 -3.91
C ARG A 23 -13.21 -0.58 -3.85
N ALA A 24 -12.23 -1.45 -3.61
CA ALA A 24 -12.47 -2.88 -3.45
C ALA A 24 -13.36 -3.16 -2.23
N GLU A 25 -13.08 -2.53 -1.09
CA GLU A 25 -13.92 -2.62 0.12
C GLU A 25 -15.36 -2.18 -0.16
N HIS A 26 -15.54 -1.06 -0.87
CA HIS A 26 -16.87 -0.55 -1.22
C HIS A 26 -17.66 -1.54 -2.09
N VAL A 27 -17.04 -2.09 -3.13
CA VAL A 27 -17.69 -3.06 -4.02
C VAL A 27 -18.07 -4.33 -3.27
N LEU A 28 -17.21 -4.81 -2.35
CA LEU A 28 -17.52 -5.98 -1.53
C LEU A 28 -18.72 -5.72 -0.61
N ALA A 29 -18.74 -4.57 0.08
CA ALA A 29 -19.85 -4.19 0.95
C ALA A 29 -21.18 -4.05 0.19
N ASP A 30 -21.14 -3.53 -1.04
CA ASP A 30 -22.31 -3.43 -1.92
C ASP A 30 -22.84 -4.82 -2.30
N VAL A 31 -21.94 -5.76 -2.63
CA VAL A 31 -22.29 -7.15 -2.90
C VAL A 31 -22.93 -7.80 -1.68
N ASP A 32 -22.37 -7.60 -0.48
CA ASP A 32 -22.91 -8.14 0.77
C ASP A 32 -24.32 -7.60 1.06
N ALA A 33 -24.54 -6.29 0.86
CA ALA A 33 -25.84 -5.67 1.03
C ALA A 33 -26.88 -6.20 0.02
N LEU A 34 -26.46 -6.43 -1.23
CA LEU A 34 -27.29 -7.05 -2.26
C LEU A 34 -27.66 -8.49 -1.91
N VAL A 35 -26.69 -9.30 -1.47
CA VAL A 35 -26.91 -10.69 -1.03
C VAL A 35 -27.84 -10.73 0.17
N ALA A 36 -27.63 -9.87 1.18
CA ALA A 36 -28.50 -9.74 2.34
C ALA A 36 -29.93 -9.32 1.96
N LYS A 37 -30.09 -8.51 0.91
CA LYS A 37 -31.42 -8.12 0.41
C LYS A 37 -32.11 -9.23 -0.39
N LEU A 38 -31.34 -10.11 -1.03
CA LEU A 38 -31.82 -11.24 -1.85
C LEU A 38 -32.01 -12.55 -1.07
N GLN A 39 -31.97 -12.49 0.28
CA GLN A 39 -32.07 -13.58 1.28
C GLN A 39 -33.27 -14.55 1.20
N LEU A 40 -33.95 -14.70 0.05
CA LEU A 40 -34.87 -15.82 -0.16
C LEU A 40 -34.26 -17.03 -0.89
N ASP A 41 -33.11 -16.90 -1.58
CA ASP A 41 -32.64 -18.02 -2.43
C ASP A 41 -31.14 -18.39 -2.32
N TRP A 42 -30.28 -17.60 -1.66
CA TRP A 42 -28.83 -17.85 -1.64
C TRP A 42 -28.24 -17.91 -0.21
N GLU A 43 -27.99 -19.14 0.27
CA GLU A 43 -27.66 -19.52 1.65
C GLU A 43 -26.46 -18.80 2.33
N GLY A 44 -26.51 -18.72 3.67
CA GLY A 44 -25.51 -18.10 4.54
C GLY A 44 -24.08 -18.68 4.48
N GLN A 45 -23.83 -19.82 3.83
CA GLN A 45 -22.45 -20.32 3.61
C GLN A 45 -21.67 -19.44 2.63
N ALA A 46 -22.31 -18.90 1.59
CA ALA A 46 -21.66 -17.98 0.66
C ALA A 46 -21.31 -16.65 1.34
N ALA A 47 -22.20 -16.14 2.20
CA ALA A 47 -21.96 -14.95 3.00
C ALA A 47 -20.77 -15.14 3.98
N ILE A 48 -20.67 -16.29 4.64
CA ILE A 48 -19.55 -16.59 5.55
C ILE A 48 -18.23 -16.71 4.78
N ALA A 49 -18.22 -17.40 3.63
CA ALA A 49 -17.01 -17.55 2.81
C ALA A 49 -16.52 -16.20 2.25
N GLN A 50 -17.45 -15.33 1.83
CA GLN A 50 -17.15 -13.98 1.38
C GLN A 50 -16.56 -13.13 2.52
N GLN A 51 -17.13 -13.22 3.72
CA GLN A 51 -16.63 -12.49 4.89
C GLN A 51 -15.23 -12.94 5.30
N GLN A 52 -14.94 -14.24 5.27
CA GLN A 52 -13.58 -14.75 5.49
C GLN A 52 -12.59 -14.27 4.43
N ASN A 53 -13.00 -14.25 3.16
CA ASN A 53 -12.17 -13.71 2.08
C ASN A 53 -11.94 -12.20 2.24
N HIS A 54 -12.93 -11.46 2.71
CA HIS A 54 -12.81 -10.03 3.01
C HIS A 54 -11.82 -9.79 4.16
N GLU A 55 -11.94 -10.53 5.27
CA GLU A 55 -11.00 -10.43 6.40
C GLU A 55 -9.56 -10.74 5.98
N GLN A 56 -9.38 -11.80 5.16
CA GLN A 56 -8.07 -12.15 4.62
C GLN A 56 -7.53 -11.04 3.70
N TRP A 57 -8.37 -10.50 2.82
CA TRP A 57 -7.96 -9.42 1.93
C TRP A 57 -7.54 -8.17 2.73
N VAL A 58 -8.30 -7.76 3.74
CA VAL A 58 -7.93 -6.64 4.62
C VAL A 58 -6.57 -6.88 5.31
N ALA A 59 -6.31 -8.11 5.75
CA ALA A 59 -5.02 -8.49 6.34
C ALA A 59 -3.86 -8.41 5.34
N ASP A 60 -4.07 -8.89 4.11
CA ASP A 60 -3.08 -8.85 3.03
C ASP A 60 -2.78 -7.41 2.60
N LEU A 61 -3.80 -6.56 2.52
CA LEU A 61 -3.64 -5.14 2.20
C LEU A 61 -2.87 -4.39 3.29
N LYS A 62 -3.16 -4.66 4.56
CA LYS A 62 -2.37 -4.12 5.67
C LYS A 62 -0.90 -4.46 5.50
N THR A 63 -0.60 -5.70 5.14
CA THR A 63 0.77 -6.17 4.89
C THR A 63 1.41 -5.41 3.72
N MET A 64 0.67 -5.21 2.61
CA MET A 64 1.16 -4.41 1.49
C MET A 64 1.46 -2.96 1.90
N ARG A 65 0.55 -2.31 2.63
CA ARG A 65 0.75 -0.93 3.12
C ARG A 65 1.98 -0.81 4.01
N GLU A 66 2.19 -1.76 4.91
CA GLU A 66 3.37 -1.82 5.79
C GLU A 66 4.67 -1.98 4.97
N ALA A 67 4.68 -2.85 3.96
CA ALA A 67 5.82 -3.04 3.08
C ALA A 67 6.15 -1.76 2.28
N VAL A 68 5.14 -1.04 1.78
CA VAL A 68 5.36 0.23 1.08
C VAL A 68 5.95 1.28 2.01
N ALA A 69 5.44 1.39 3.25
CA ALA A 69 5.98 2.30 4.24
C ALA A 69 7.44 1.98 4.58
N GLU A 70 7.80 0.69 4.66
CA GLU A 70 9.18 0.26 4.87
C GLU A 70 10.09 0.66 3.70
N ILE A 71 9.63 0.45 2.46
CA ILE A 71 10.37 0.85 1.25
C ILE A 71 10.62 2.36 1.24
N GLN A 72 9.60 3.17 1.55
CA GLN A 72 9.73 4.63 1.63
C GLN A 72 10.75 5.06 2.70
N GLN A 73 10.72 4.45 3.89
CA GLN A 73 11.70 4.75 4.93
C GLN A 73 13.13 4.39 4.52
N ARG A 74 13.31 3.24 3.87
CA ARG A 74 14.62 2.79 3.37
C ARG A 74 15.12 3.72 2.26
N ALA A 75 14.26 4.12 1.34
CA ALA A 75 14.58 5.08 0.28
C ALA A 75 15.02 6.44 0.86
N ALA A 76 14.26 6.98 1.82
CA ALA A 76 14.60 8.24 2.49
C ALA A 76 15.97 8.18 3.22
N ARG A 77 16.26 7.07 3.90
CA ARG A 77 17.57 6.85 4.55
C ARG A 77 18.70 6.76 3.53
N ALA A 78 18.50 6.03 2.44
CA ALA A 78 19.49 5.90 1.38
C ALA A 78 19.80 7.28 0.75
N HIS A 79 18.76 8.06 0.44
CA HIS A 79 18.89 9.41 -0.10
C HIS A 79 19.72 10.32 0.81
N LYS A 80 19.37 10.40 2.11
CA LYS A 80 20.09 11.21 3.09
C LYS A 80 21.57 10.79 3.24
N ASN A 81 21.85 9.49 3.23
CA ASN A 81 23.22 8.99 3.31
C ASN A 81 24.04 9.40 2.08
N TYR A 82 23.46 9.29 0.88
CA TYR A 82 24.12 9.72 -0.36
C TYR A 82 24.39 11.22 -0.38
N GLU A 83 23.43 12.06 0.01
CA GLU A 83 23.63 13.51 0.10
C GLU A 83 24.73 13.89 1.09
N THR A 84 24.76 13.23 2.26
CA THR A 84 25.78 13.47 3.29
C THR A 84 27.18 13.12 2.77
N ILE A 85 27.34 11.99 2.06
CA ILE A 85 28.62 11.59 1.47
C ILE A 85 29.06 12.58 0.39
N VAL A 86 28.16 13.01 -0.48
CA VAL A 86 28.47 14.01 -1.53
C VAL A 86 28.88 15.35 -0.92
N ALA A 87 28.13 15.85 0.07
CA ALA A 87 28.46 17.11 0.76
C ALA A 87 29.81 17.05 1.49
N THR A 88 30.14 15.87 2.05
CA THR A 88 31.42 15.65 2.73
C THR A 88 32.57 15.61 1.73
N ASN A 89 32.43 14.88 0.63
CA ASN A 89 33.44 14.84 -0.44
C ASN A 89 33.65 16.22 -1.08
N GLN A 90 32.59 17.00 -1.31
CA GLN A 90 32.70 18.37 -1.82
C GLN A 90 33.44 19.31 -0.86
N ARG A 91 33.23 19.18 0.46
CA ARG A 91 34.01 19.95 1.45
C ARG A 91 35.48 19.54 1.47
N MET A 92 35.78 18.25 1.32
CA MET A 92 37.17 17.77 1.30
C MET A 92 37.93 18.18 0.03
N TRP A 93 37.25 18.34 -1.10
CA TRP A 93 37.87 18.76 -2.38
C TRP A 93 37.98 20.28 -2.58
N ASN A 94 37.38 21.08 -1.69
CA ASN A 94 37.55 22.54 -1.66
C ASN A 94 38.68 22.98 -0.70
N TRP A 95 39.69 22.13 -0.51
CA TRP A 95 40.89 22.41 0.29
C TRP A 95 42.15 22.21 -0.55
#